data_AF-A0A7K5LD22-F1
#
_entry.id   AF-A0A7K5LD22-F1
#
_cell.length_a   1.000
_cell.length_b   1.000
_cell.length_c   1.000
_cell.angle_alpha   90.00
_cell.angle_beta   90.00
_cell.angle_gamma   90.00
#
_symmetry.space_group_name_H-M   'P 1'
#
loop_
_entity.id
_entity.type
_entity.pdbx_description
1 polymer ?
#
loop_
_entity_poly.entity_id
_entity_poly.type
_entity_poly.pdbx_seq_one_letter_code
_entity_poly.pdbx_strand_id
1 'polypeptide(L)'
;PQLPHGHMPLPSFWKVVEDALQQSGAQLRAFCQAFETVTPSPGAQPLTPAEERKVLSLVSKHGPDKLYQVTSNISGSKDLDLTLLRGQIVALLQSADTKGNTSRWLVDAGGPRGFVPAAKLRPY
;
A
#
# COMPACT_ATOMS: atom_id res chain seq x y z
N PRO A 1 -0.07 -58.13 -1.72
CA PRO A 1 0.47 -56.95 -2.43
C PRO A 1 0.85 -55.87 -1.42
N GLN A 2 2.12 -55.87 -1.02
CA GLN A 2 2.66 -54.97 -0.01
C GLN A 2 3.13 -53.67 -0.70
N LEU A 3 2.77 -52.52 -0.12
CA LEU A 3 3.17 -51.21 -0.63
C LEU A 3 4.71 -51.07 -0.55
N PRO A 4 5.39 -50.49 -1.55
CA PRO A 4 6.83 -50.30 -1.49
C PRO A 4 7.14 -49.22 -0.45
N HIS A 5 7.54 -49.66 0.74
CA HIS A 5 8.08 -48.79 1.79
C HIS A 5 9.46 -48.29 1.35
N GLY A 6 9.47 -47.19 0.58
CA GLY A 6 10.68 -46.45 0.27
C GLY A 6 11.20 -45.77 1.53
N HIS A 7 12.03 -46.47 2.30
CA HIS A 7 12.78 -45.87 3.41
C HIS A 7 13.80 -44.88 2.80
N MET A 8 13.46 -43.59 2.83
CA MET A 8 14.41 -42.54 2.47
C MET A 8 15.46 -42.41 3.58
N PRO A 9 16.76 -42.56 3.28
CA PRO A 9 17.81 -42.34 4.27
C PRO A 9 17.74 -40.92 4.84
N LEU A 10 17.96 -40.77 6.15
CA LEU A 10 17.89 -39.49 6.86
C LEU A 10 18.70 -38.36 6.18
N PRO A 11 19.93 -38.59 5.69
CA PRO A 11 20.70 -37.56 4.97
C PRO A 11 20.03 -37.10 3.68
N SER A 12 19.40 -38.03 2.96
CA SER A 12 18.66 -37.76 1.73
C SER A 12 17.41 -36.94 2.02
N PHE A 13 16.70 -37.26 3.10
CA PHE A 13 15.55 -36.48 3.57
C PHE A 13 15.96 -35.04 3.88
N TRP A 14 17.02 -34.83 4.67
CA TRP A 14 17.51 -33.48 5.02
C TRP A 14 17.88 -32.66 3.79
N LYS A 15 18.52 -33.28 2.80
CA LYS A 15 18.83 -32.64 1.53
C LYS A 15 17.56 -32.16 0.80
N VAL A 16 16.52 -32.99 0.75
CA VAL A 16 15.24 -32.60 0.13
C VAL A 16 14.57 -31.45 0.88
N VAL A 17 14.64 -31.43 2.22
CA VAL A 17 14.09 -30.31 3.02
C VAL A 17 14.85 -29.02 2.75
N GLU A 18 16.19 -29.06 2.70
CA GLU A 18 17.03 -27.90 2.41
C GLU A 18 16.79 -27.37 0.99
N ASP A 19 16.76 -28.25 -0.01
CA ASP A 19 16.46 -27.90 -1.40
C ASP A 19 15.05 -27.27 -1.52
N ALA A 20 14.06 -27.83 -0.83
CA ALA A 20 12.69 -27.29 -0.83
C ALA A 20 12.60 -25.90 -0.15
N LEU A 21 13.35 -25.69 0.94
CA LEU A 21 13.41 -24.38 1.63
C LEU A 21 14.13 -23.34 0.76
N GLN A 22 15.22 -23.71 0.12
CA GLN A 22 15.97 -22.85 -0.79
C GLN A 22 15.12 -22.47 -2.02
N GLN A 23 14.44 -23.45 -2.61
CA GLN A 23 13.58 -23.27 -3.77
C GLN A 23 12.36 -22.40 -3.43
N SER A 24 11.70 -22.63 -2.30
CA SER A 24 10.59 -21.79 -1.85
C SER A 24 11.05 -20.37 -1.53
N GLY A 25 12.23 -20.20 -0.94
CA GLY A 25 12.84 -18.89 -0.75
C GLY A 25 13.14 -18.16 -2.06
N ALA A 26 13.65 -18.87 -3.07
CA ALA A 26 13.87 -18.31 -4.41
C ALA A 26 12.55 -17.94 -5.10
N GLN A 27 11.53 -18.79 -4.99
CA GLN A 27 10.20 -18.54 -5.55
C GLN A 27 9.52 -17.33 -4.91
N LEU A 28 9.62 -17.17 -3.58
CA LEU A 28 9.06 -16.02 -2.89
C LEU A 28 9.76 -14.72 -3.31
N ARG A 29 11.09 -14.74 -3.42
CA ARG A 29 11.86 -13.58 -3.93
C ARG A 29 11.46 -13.21 -5.35
N ALA A 30 11.37 -14.20 -6.24
CA ALA A 30 10.93 -13.99 -7.61
C ALA A 30 9.50 -13.42 -7.68
N PHE A 31 8.60 -13.90 -6.82
CA PHE A 31 7.24 -13.38 -6.72
C PHE A 31 7.22 -11.90 -6.27
N CYS A 32 7.99 -11.54 -5.23
CA CYS A 32 8.09 -10.15 -4.79
C CYS A 32 8.63 -9.23 -5.90
N GLN A 33 9.69 -9.66 -6.61
CA GLN A 33 10.26 -8.91 -7.73
C GLN A 33 9.28 -8.76 -8.90
N ALA A 34 8.54 -9.82 -9.23
CA ALA A 34 7.49 -9.78 -10.24
C ALA A 34 6.39 -8.78 -9.86
N PHE A 35 6.03 -8.71 -8.57
CA PHE A 35 5.04 -7.77 -8.07
C PHE A 35 5.51 -6.31 -8.20
N GLU A 36 6.79 -6.03 -7.92
CA GLU A 36 7.41 -4.73 -8.13
C GLU A 36 7.50 -4.34 -9.62
N THR A 37 7.70 -5.31 -10.52
CA THR A 37 7.76 -5.06 -11.97
C THR A 37 6.37 -4.87 -12.61
N VAL A 38 5.35 -5.57 -12.13
CA VAL A 38 3.98 -5.50 -12.68
C VAL A 38 3.19 -4.33 -12.09
N THR A 39 3.55 -3.84 -10.90
CA THR A 39 2.93 -2.65 -10.31
C THR A 39 3.84 -1.43 -10.46
N PRO A 40 3.65 -0.56 -11.47
CA PRO A 40 4.41 0.67 -11.53
C PRO A 40 4.22 1.43 -10.22
N SER A 41 5.34 1.88 -9.65
CA SER A 41 5.35 2.76 -8.50
C SER A 41 4.59 4.04 -8.88
N PRO A 42 3.47 4.38 -8.22
CA PRO A 42 2.68 5.58 -8.56
C PRO A 42 3.49 6.87 -8.40
N GLY A 43 4.58 6.84 -7.62
CA GLY A 43 5.50 7.97 -7.50
C GLY A 43 6.38 8.21 -8.72
N ALA A 44 6.42 7.30 -9.70
CA ALA A 44 7.27 7.41 -10.89
C ALA A 44 6.50 7.82 -12.16
N GLN A 45 5.16 7.85 -12.13
CA GLN A 45 4.39 8.41 -13.24
C GLN A 45 4.28 9.93 -13.08
N PRO A 46 4.58 10.71 -14.14
CA PRO A 46 4.33 12.14 -14.14
C PRO A 46 2.87 12.42 -13.80
N LEU A 47 2.64 13.33 -12.86
CA LEU A 47 1.29 13.81 -12.55
C LEU A 47 0.70 14.47 -13.79
N THR A 48 -0.61 14.31 -14.00
CA THR A 48 -1.29 15.09 -15.04
C THR A 48 -1.28 16.57 -14.67
N PRO A 49 -1.34 17.51 -15.63
CA PRO A 49 -1.37 18.95 -15.32
C PRO A 49 -2.50 19.36 -14.36
N ALA A 50 -3.61 18.62 -14.35
CA ALA A 50 -4.71 18.84 -13.42
C ALA A 50 -4.34 18.43 -11.98
N GLU A 51 -3.65 17.31 -11.82
CA GLU A 51 -3.16 16.83 -10.52
C GLU A 51 -2.05 17.72 -9.98
N GLU A 52 -1.13 18.17 -10.83
CA GLU A 52 -0.09 19.13 -10.43
C GLU A 52 -0.70 20.43 -9.87
N ARG A 53 -1.68 21.02 -10.57
CA ARG A 53 -2.40 22.20 -10.09
C ARG A 53 -3.10 21.94 -8.76
N LYS A 54 -3.67 20.76 -8.59
CA LYS A 54 -4.30 20.34 -7.33
C LYS A 54 -3.28 20.25 -6.20
N VAL A 55 -2.13 19.64 -6.43
CA VAL A 55 -1.02 19.57 -5.46
C VAL A 55 -0.57 20.98 -5.09
N LEU A 56 -0.30 21.84 -6.08
CA LEU A 56 0.07 23.25 -5.84
C LEU A 56 -0.98 23.99 -5.01
N SER A 57 -2.26 23.76 -5.28
CA SER A 57 -3.36 24.34 -4.47
C SER A 57 -3.32 23.84 -3.02
N LEU A 58 -3.05 22.55 -2.81
CA LEU A 58 -2.95 21.97 -1.47
C LEU A 58 -1.71 22.48 -0.72
N VAL A 59 -0.54 22.53 -1.37
CA VAL A 59 0.69 23.11 -0.81
C VAL A 59 0.44 24.56 -0.39
N SER A 60 -0.14 25.36 -1.29
CA SER A 60 -0.41 26.77 -1.02
C SER A 60 -1.35 26.98 0.17
N LYS A 61 -2.33 26.09 0.37
CA LYS A 61 -3.33 26.22 1.44
C LYS A 61 -2.86 25.67 2.79
N HIS A 62 -2.10 24.58 2.79
CA HIS A 62 -1.84 23.78 3.99
C HIS A 62 -0.36 23.65 4.36
N GLY A 63 0.54 23.99 3.44
CA GLY A 63 1.98 23.76 3.55
C GLY A 63 2.39 22.36 3.05
N PRO A 64 3.65 22.19 2.60
CA PRO A 64 4.14 20.94 2.06
C PRO A 64 4.21 19.82 3.11
N ASP A 65 4.48 20.14 4.38
CA ASP A 65 4.64 19.16 5.47
C ASP A 65 3.35 18.39 5.82
N LYS A 66 2.20 18.87 5.32
CA LYS A 66 0.90 18.24 5.53
C LYS A 66 0.43 17.41 4.35
N LEU A 67 1.26 17.22 3.33
CA LEU A 67 0.86 16.44 2.15
C LEU A 67 1.09 14.95 2.35
N TYR A 68 0.08 14.19 1.93
CA TYR A 68 0.09 12.74 1.96
C TYR A 68 -0.39 12.19 0.62
N GLN A 69 0.22 11.08 0.21
CA GLN A 69 -0.20 10.30 -0.95
C GLN A 69 -1.00 9.07 -0.51
N VAL A 70 -2.09 8.80 -1.24
CA VAL A 70 -2.90 7.59 -1.08
C VAL A 70 -2.15 6.38 -1.65
N THR A 71 -1.91 5.35 -0.82
CA THR A 71 -1.09 4.18 -1.19
C THR A 71 -1.89 3.04 -1.84
N SER A 72 -3.20 3.01 -1.64
CA SER A 72 -4.13 2.03 -2.23
C SER A 72 -5.53 2.65 -2.36
N ASN A 73 -6.37 2.15 -3.27
CA ASN A 73 -7.72 2.68 -3.47
C ASN A 73 -8.53 2.66 -2.15
N ILE A 74 -9.26 3.73 -1.92
CA ILE A 74 -10.15 3.92 -0.77
C ILE A 74 -11.57 4.00 -1.32
N SER A 75 -12.46 3.17 -0.79
CA SER A 75 -13.89 3.25 -1.04
C SER A 75 -14.54 3.74 0.25
N GLY A 76 -15.09 4.95 0.23
CA GLY A 76 -15.81 5.49 1.37
C GLY A 76 -17.09 4.69 1.63
N SER A 77 -17.32 4.30 2.88
CA SER A 77 -18.48 3.48 3.26
C SER A 77 -19.32 4.09 4.38
N LYS A 78 -18.78 5.07 5.11
CA LYS A 78 -19.49 5.81 6.17
C LYS A 78 -19.73 7.25 5.75
N ASP A 79 -20.58 7.95 6.50
CA ASP A 79 -20.77 9.39 6.35
C ASP A 79 -19.43 10.14 6.39
N LEU A 80 -19.26 11.02 5.41
CA LEU A 80 -18.06 11.84 5.19
C LEU A 80 -16.80 11.04 4.83
N ASP A 81 -16.84 9.73 4.61
CA ASP A 81 -15.69 9.02 4.06
C ASP A 81 -15.48 9.40 2.60
N LEU A 82 -14.22 9.60 2.21
CA LEU A 82 -13.86 9.87 0.82
C LEU A 82 -13.60 8.57 0.05
N THR A 83 -13.96 8.60 -1.23
CA THR A 83 -13.48 7.62 -2.21
C THR A 83 -12.33 8.23 -2.99
N LEU A 84 -11.15 7.62 -2.89
CA LEU A 84 -9.91 8.12 -3.49
C LEU A 84 -9.16 7.00 -4.19
N LEU A 85 -8.42 7.35 -5.23
CA LEU A 85 -7.56 6.42 -5.96
C LEU A 85 -6.13 6.47 -5.43
N ARG A 86 -5.44 5.33 -5.53
CA ARG A 86 -4.00 5.24 -5.31
C ARG A 86 -3.28 6.31 -6.13
N GLY A 87 -2.30 6.97 -5.52
CA GLY A 87 -1.50 8.02 -6.15
C GLY A 87 -2.01 9.44 -5.89
N GLN A 88 -3.30 9.62 -5.56
CA GLN A 88 -3.84 10.96 -5.29
C GLN A 88 -3.20 11.60 -4.05
N ILE A 89 -2.98 12.91 -4.15
CA ILE A 89 -2.42 13.73 -3.07
C ILE A 89 -3.53 14.45 -2.32
N VAL A 90 -3.43 14.43 -0.99
CA VAL A 90 -4.34 15.07 -0.04
C VAL A 90 -3.54 15.84 1.01
N ALA A 91 -4.19 16.80 1.68
CA ALA A 91 -3.60 17.46 2.85
C ALA A 91 -4.24 16.95 4.14
N LEU A 92 -3.41 16.64 5.14
CA LEU A 92 -3.87 16.27 6.47
C LEU A 92 -4.44 17.48 7.21
N LEU A 93 -5.69 17.36 7.66
CA LEU A 93 -6.34 18.36 8.51
C LEU A 93 -6.33 17.93 9.97
N GLN A 94 -6.64 16.66 10.24
CA GLN A 94 -6.69 16.12 11.59
C GLN A 94 -6.34 14.62 11.62
N SER A 95 -5.45 14.24 12.53
CA SER A 95 -4.93 12.86 12.67
C SER A 95 -5.78 11.96 13.59
N ALA A 96 -7.00 12.40 13.94
CA ALA A 96 -7.98 11.62 14.66
C ALA A 96 -9.39 12.15 14.34
N ASP A 97 -10.41 11.30 14.47
CA ASP A 97 -11.80 11.75 14.41
C ASP A 97 -12.25 12.44 15.72
N THR A 98 -13.49 12.93 15.74
CA THR A 98 -14.07 13.61 16.91
C THR A 98 -14.20 12.73 18.15
N LYS A 99 -14.05 11.41 18.01
CA LYS A 99 -14.06 10.43 19.11
C LYS A 99 -12.64 10.01 19.52
N GLY A 100 -11.61 10.63 18.95
CA GLY A 100 -10.20 10.33 19.23
C GLY A 100 -9.66 9.12 18.48
N ASN A 101 -10.38 8.59 17.48
CA ASN A 101 -9.91 7.46 16.70
C ASN A 101 -8.80 7.88 15.73
N THR A 102 -7.55 7.49 16.04
CA THR A 102 -6.36 7.80 15.22
C THR A 102 -6.22 6.96 13.96
N SER A 103 -7.08 5.95 13.75
CA SER A 103 -7.10 5.17 12.50
C SER A 103 -7.84 5.86 11.36
N ARG A 104 -8.60 6.94 11.66
CA ARG A 104 -9.45 7.66 10.71
C ARG A 104 -9.07 9.14 10.71
N TRP A 105 -8.43 9.59 9.65
CA TRP A 105 -7.92 10.95 9.52
C TRP A 105 -8.82 11.80 8.65
N LEU A 106 -8.99 13.07 9.00
CA LEU A 106 -9.69 14.06 8.19
C LEU A 106 -8.70 14.70 7.21
N VAL A 107 -9.03 14.69 5.92
CA VAL A 107 -8.18 15.23 4.86
C VAL A 107 -8.92 16.19 3.93
N ASP A 108 -8.16 17.06 3.28
CA ASP A 108 -8.59 17.89 2.16
C ASP A 108 -8.10 17.25 0.85
N ALA A 109 -9.03 16.82 0.00
CA ALA A 109 -8.71 16.23 -1.29
C ALA A 109 -8.77 17.27 -2.43
N GLY A 110 -8.42 18.53 -2.17
CA GLY A 110 -8.38 19.62 -3.15
C GLY A 110 -9.76 20.04 -3.64
N GLY A 111 -10.78 19.81 -2.81
CA GLY A 111 -12.18 19.97 -3.14
C GLY A 111 -13.02 19.44 -1.98
N PRO A 112 -13.49 18.17 -2.03
CA PRO A 112 -14.17 17.57 -0.90
C PRO A 112 -13.21 17.36 0.28
N ARG A 113 -13.75 17.52 1.49
CA ARG A 113 -13.09 17.15 2.74
C ARG A 113 -13.83 15.97 3.34
N GLY A 114 -13.08 15.06 3.94
CA GLY A 114 -13.66 13.87 4.52
C GLY A 114 -12.62 12.93 5.09
N PHE A 115 -13.09 11.82 5.58
CA PHE A 115 -12.29 10.86 6.34
C PHE A 115 -11.70 9.78 5.45
N VAL A 116 -10.49 9.36 5.81
CA VAL A 116 -9.77 8.26 5.17
C VAL A 116 -9.03 7.42 6.22
N PRO A 117 -8.75 6.13 5.94
CA PRO A 117 -7.92 5.32 6.82
C PRO A 117 -6.46 5.84 6.85
N ALA A 118 -5.93 6.09 8.04
CA ALA A 118 -4.56 6.57 8.24
C ALA A 118 -3.51 5.65 7.60
N ALA A 119 -3.72 4.33 7.72
CA ALA A 119 -2.82 3.30 7.19
C ALA A 119 -2.70 3.30 5.65
N LYS A 120 -3.60 4.01 4.94
CA LYS A 120 -3.57 4.15 3.47
C LYS A 120 -2.91 5.45 3.01
N LEU A 121 -2.31 6.19 3.92
CA LEU A 121 -1.60 7.44 3.64
C LEU A 121 -0.11 7.27 3.94
N ARG A 122 0.72 7.91 3.11
CA ARG A 122 2.15 8.13 3.38
C ARG A 122 2.48 9.60 3.16
N PRO A 123 3.44 10.19 3.89
CA PRO A 123 3.95 11.52 3.55
C PRO A 123 4.33 11.58 2.08
N TYR A 124 4.00 12.68 1.41
CA TYR A 124 4.28 12.92 -0.01
C TYR A 124 5.60 13.66 -0.20
#